data_AF-A0A7Y7IV85-F1
#
_entry.id   AF-A0A7Y7IV85-F1
#
_cell.length_a   1.000
_cell.length_b   1.000
_cell.length_c   1.000
_cell.angle_alpha   90.00
_cell.angle_beta   90.00
_cell.angle_gamma   90.00
#
_symmetry.space_group_name_H-M   'P 1'
#
loop_
_entity.id
_entity.type
_entity.pdbx_description
1 polymer ?
#
loop_
_entity_poly.entity_id
_entity_poly.type
_entity_poly.pdbx_seq_one_letter_code
_entity_poly.pdbx_strand_id
1 'polypeptide(L)'
;MVRHVRPALVLLAAFSVLTGLIYPLALTGIAQIILPHQARGSVVVAQGRAVGSALIGQDFTQARYVHPRPSATAGAPYNAAASGGSN
;
A
#
# COMPACT_ATOMS: atom_id res chain seq x y z
N MET A 1 40.90 -14.56 2.62
CA MET A 1 39.45 -14.77 2.38
C MET A 1 38.61 -14.64 3.66
N VAL A 2 38.87 -15.42 4.73
CA VAL A 2 38.02 -15.45 5.95
C VAL A 2 37.93 -14.12 6.72
N ARG A 3 38.96 -13.27 6.65
CA ARG A 3 39.00 -11.97 7.37
C ARG A 3 37.94 -10.96 6.92
N HIS A 4 37.37 -11.13 5.72
CA HIS A 4 36.29 -10.27 5.21
C HIS A 4 34.88 -10.79 5.52
N VAL A 5 34.73 -12.04 5.98
CA VAL A 5 33.42 -12.63 6.27
C VAL A 5 32.73 -11.92 7.43
N ARG A 6 33.47 -11.66 8.51
CA ARG A 6 32.94 -10.93 9.68
C ARG A 6 32.43 -9.52 9.32
N PRO A 7 33.22 -8.63 8.68
CA PRO A 7 32.72 -7.31 8.31
C PRO A 7 31.57 -7.38 7.28
N ALA A 8 31.59 -8.34 6.36
CA ALA A 8 30.48 -8.52 5.41
C ALA A 8 29.17 -8.89 6.12
N LEU A 9 29.19 -9.82 7.07
CA LEU A 9 28.00 -10.21 7.84
C LEU A 9 27.49 -9.07 8.73
N VAL A 10 28.41 -8.31 9.36
CA VAL A 10 28.04 -7.16 10.19
C VAL A 10 27.38 -6.07 9.34
N LEU A 11 27.96 -5.73 8.19
CA LEU A 11 27.38 -4.74 7.30
C LEU A 11 26.03 -5.20 6.73
N LEU A 12 25.93 -6.47 6.34
CA LEU A 12 24.66 -7.05 5.89
C LEU A 12 23.59 -6.90 6.99
N ALA A 13 23.87 -7.35 8.21
CA ALA A 13 22.92 -7.26 9.32
C ALA A 13 22.57 -5.80 9.66
N ALA A 14 23.57 -4.91 9.71
CA ALA A 14 23.37 -3.51 10.01
C ALA A 14 22.47 -2.83 8.97
N PHE A 15 22.73 -3.02 7.68
CA PHE A 15 21.91 -2.45 6.63
C PHE A 15 20.52 -3.10 6.57
N SER A 16 20.40 -4.41 6.78
CA SER A 16 19.08 -5.07 6.88
C SER A 16 18.23 -4.50 8.02
N VAL A 17 18.81 -4.27 9.19
CA VAL A 17 18.10 -3.64 10.31
C VAL A 17 17.76 -2.18 9.98
N LEU A 18 18.70 -1.44 9.40
CA LEU A 18 18.49 -0.03 9.08
C LEU A 18 17.37 0.15 8.05
N THR A 19 17.41 -0.57 6.94
CA THR A 19 16.47 -0.38 5.82
C THR A 19 15.19 -1.20 5.96
N GLY A 20 15.24 -2.34 6.65
CA GLY A 20 14.10 -3.23 6.84
C GLY A 20 13.30 -2.97 8.11
N LEU A 21 13.90 -2.34 9.13
CA LEU A 21 13.23 -2.11 10.42
C LEU A 21 13.21 -0.64 10.82
N ILE A 22 14.38 -0.01 10.98
CA ILE A 22 14.47 1.36 11.51
C ILE A 22 13.76 2.32 10.56
N TYR A 23 14.06 2.27 9.27
CA TYR A 23 13.49 3.17 8.28
C TYR A 23 11.96 3.02 8.12
N PRO A 24 11.39 1.80 7.92
CA PRO A 24 9.94 1.63 7.80
C PRO A 24 9.19 2.04 9.06
N LEU A 25 9.72 1.74 10.26
CA LEU A 25 9.09 2.14 11.52
C LEU A 25 9.12 3.65 11.73
N ALA A 26 10.26 4.29 11.46
CA ALA A 26 10.38 5.74 11.57
C ALA A 26 9.39 6.45 10.63
N LEU A 27 9.34 6.05 9.35
CA LEU A 27 8.39 6.65 8.41
C LEU A 27 6.93 6.35 8.76
N THR A 28 6.62 5.12 9.19
CA THR A 28 5.28 4.77 9.63
C THR A 28 4.87 5.65 10.82
N GLY A 29 5.73 5.78 11.83
CA GLY A 29 5.47 6.61 13.00
C GLY A 29 5.27 8.07 12.65
N ILE A 30 6.15 8.65 11.81
CA ILE A 30 6.01 10.02 11.33
C ILE A 30 4.68 10.20 10.58
N ALA A 31 4.40 9.34 9.60
CA ALA A 31 3.18 9.43 8.79
C ALA A 31 1.90 9.32 9.63
N GLN A 32 1.87 8.47 10.66
CA GLN A 32 0.73 8.37 11.57
C GLN A 32 0.53 9.64 12.42
N ILE A 33 1.60 10.39 12.72
CA ILE A 33 1.52 11.65 13.47
C ILE A 33 1.04 12.79 12.57
N ILE A 34 1.67 12.98 11.41
CA ILE A 34 1.42 14.15 10.57
C ILE A 34 0.30 13.97 9.55
N LEU A 35 0.03 12.74 9.09
CA LEU A 35 -0.90 12.40 8.01
C LEU A 35 -1.73 11.13 8.33
N PRO A 36 -2.40 11.06 9.50
CA PRO A 36 -3.03 9.82 9.97
C PRO A 36 -4.13 9.28 9.04
N HIS A 37 -4.89 10.16 8.38
CA HIS A 37 -5.97 9.74 7.46
C HIS A 37 -5.40 9.06 6.21
N GLN A 38 -4.36 9.65 5.62
CA GLN A 38 -3.69 9.12 4.43
C GLN A 38 -2.88 7.87 4.76
N ALA A 39 -2.14 7.88 5.88
CA ALA A 39 -1.37 6.73 6.36
C ALA A 39 -2.24 5.49 6.66
N ARG A 40 -3.54 5.70 6.92
CA ARG A 40 -4.55 4.64 7.09
C ARG A 40 -5.32 4.30 5.81
N GLY A 41 -4.87 4.78 4.66
CA GLY A 41 -5.44 4.44 3.36
C GLY A 41 -6.57 5.37 2.89
N SER A 42 -6.74 6.55 3.49
CA SER A 42 -7.74 7.55 3.10
C SER A 42 -9.17 6.99 3.04
N VAL A 43 -9.53 6.17 4.03
CA VAL A 43 -10.81 5.46 4.07
C VAL A 43 -11.97 6.45 4.13
N VAL A 44 -13.00 6.18 3.31
CA VAL A 44 -14.27 6.90 3.28
C VAL A 44 -15.29 6.10 4.08
N VAL A 45 -15.94 6.77 5.03
CA VAL A 45 -16.95 6.17 5.91
C VAL A 45 -18.31 6.81 5.64
N ALA A 46 -19.31 5.98 5.39
CA ALA A 46 -20.70 6.41 5.24
C ALA A 46 -21.57 5.57 6.19
N GLN A 47 -22.45 6.25 6.94
CA GLN A 47 -23.34 5.60 7.92
C GLN A 47 -22.58 4.68 8.90
N GLY A 48 -21.40 5.10 9.35
CA GLY A 48 -20.57 4.34 10.29
C GLY A 48 -19.87 3.10 9.70
N ARG A 49 -19.98 2.85 8.39
CA ARG A 49 -19.30 1.74 7.71
C ARG A 49 -18.25 2.25 6.73
N ALA A 50 -17.10 1.59 6.68
CA ALA A 50 -16.11 1.84 5.64
C ALA A 50 -16.69 1.39 4.29
N VAL A 51 -16.84 2.34 3.36
CA VAL A 51 -17.41 2.08 2.03
C VAL A 51 -16.36 2.07 0.92
N GLY A 52 -15.11 2.44 1.23
CA GLY A 52 -14.02 2.44 0.26
C GLY A 52 -12.85 3.33 0.70
N SER A 53 -11.98 3.66 -0.25
CA SER A 53 -10.91 4.65 -0.10
C SER A 53 -11.10 5.76 -1.14
N ALA A 54 -10.74 6.99 -0.79
CA ALA A 54 -10.81 8.13 -1.71
C ALA A 54 -9.97 7.95 -2.99
N LEU A 55 -9.00 7.03 -2.96
CA LEU A 55 -8.06 6.79 -4.07
C LEU A 55 -8.38 5.53 -4.89
N ILE A 56 -9.39 4.75 -4.49
CA ILE A 56 -9.71 3.47 -5.11
C ILE A 56 -11.10 3.52 -5.74
N GLY A 57 -11.16 3.33 -7.06
CA GLY A 57 -12.40 3.19 -7.80
C GLY A 57 -13.09 1.86 -7.50
N GLN A 58 -14.40 1.79 -7.77
CA GLN A 58 -15.21 0.59 -7.62
C GLN A 58 -15.95 0.33 -8.92
N ASP A 59 -16.36 -0.92 -9.13
CA ASP A 59 -17.11 -1.34 -10.31
C ASP A 59 -18.57 -0.86 -10.26
N PHE A 60 -18.80 0.42 -10.56
CA PHE A 60 -20.14 1.00 -10.65
C PHE A 60 -20.76 0.70 -12.02
N THR A 61 -21.70 -0.24 -12.05
CA THR A 61 -22.39 -0.70 -13.28
C THR A 61 -23.84 -0.25 -13.40
N GLN A 62 -24.41 0.30 -12.33
CA GLN A 62 -25.82 0.74 -12.30
C GLN A 62 -25.97 2.13 -12.94
N ALA A 63 -27.02 2.31 -13.75
CA ALA A 63 -27.26 3.51 -14.55
C ALA A 63 -27.35 4.84 -13.77
N ARG A 64 -27.58 4.78 -12.45
CA ARG A 64 -27.62 5.98 -11.59
C ARG A 64 -26.24 6.51 -11.20
N TYR A 65 -25.18 5.77 -11.48
CA TYR A 65 -23.81 6.12 -11.15
C TYR A 65 -23.03 6.53 -12.39
N VAL A 66 -21.97 7.31 -12.17
CA VAL A 66 -20.98 7.56 -13.21
C VAL A 66 -20.21 6.27 -13.45
N HIS A 67 -20.21 5.81 -14.70
CA HIS A 67 -19.46 4.63 -15.09
C HIS A 67 -17.95 4.93 -15.04
N PRO A 68 -17.17 4.11 -14.33
CA PRO A 68 -15.74 4.32 -14.20
C PRO A 68 -15.01 3.81 -15.45
N ARG A 69 -13.69 4.04 -15.53
CA ARG A 69 -12.89 3.51 -16.65
C ARG A 69 -12.93 1.97 -16.64
N PRO A 70 -12.83 1.29 -17.79
CA PRO A 70 -12.71 -0.17 -17.80
C PRO A 70 -11.49 -0.64 -16.99
N SER A 71 -11.66 -1.71 -16.22
CA SER A 71 -10.60 -2.35 -15.44
C SER A 71 -10.45 -3.79 -15.89
N ALA A 72 -9.23 -4.17 -16.32
CA ALA A 72 -8.91 -5.51 -16.79
C ALA A 72 -8.22 -6.37 -15.69
N THR A 73 -8.43 -6.00 -14.43
CA THR A 73 -7.86 -6.69 -13.27
C THR A 73 -8.32 -8.14 -13.21
N ALA A 74 -7.42 -9.05 -12.80
CA ALA A 74 -7.71 -10.47 -12.77
C ALA A 74 -8.87 -10.81 -11.81
N GLY A 75 -9.70 -11.79 -12.21
CA GLY A 75 -10.86 -12.26 -11.46
C GLY A 75 -12.10 -11.38 -11.61
N ALA A 76 -11.99 -10.08 -11.34
CA ALA A 76 -13.09 -9.12 -11.49
C ALA A 76 -12.56 -7.70 -11.77
N PRO A 77 -13.34 -6.81 -12.41
CA PRO A 77 -13.01 -5.38 -12.53
C PRO A 77 -12.83 -4.72 -11.16
N TYR A 78 -11.94 -3.73 -11.07
CA TYR A 78 -11.62 -3.01 -9.83
C TYR A 78 -11.22 -3.89 -8.63
N ASN A 79 -10.63 -5.06 -8.90
CA ASN A 79 -10.15 -5.95 -7.85
C ASN A 79 -8.87 -5.40 -7.19
N ALA A 80 -8.97 -4.91 -5.96
CA ALA A 80 -7.84 -4.33 -5.22
C ALA A 80 -6.72 -5.34 -4.91
N ALA A 81 -7.00 -6.65 -4.93
CA ALA A 81 -5.97 -7.68 -4.78
C ALA A 81 -5.18 -7.93 -6.08
N ALA A 82 -5.73 -7.52 -7.24
CA ALA A 82 -5.11 -7.66 -8.54
C ALA A 82 -4.81 -6.27 -9.13
N SER A 83 -3.60 -5.75 -8.92
CA SER A 83 -3.20 -4.41 -9.38
C SER A 83 -2.63 -4.41 -10.81
N GLY A 84 -3.23 -5.19 -11.71
CA GLY A 84 -2.77 -5.42 -13.09
C GLY A 84 -3.41 -4.52 -14.14
N GLY A 85 -2.76 -4.43 -15.30
CA GLY A 85 -3.32 -3.83 -16.52
C GLY A 85 -3.94 -4.86 -17.46
N SER A 86 -4.20 -4.48 -18.70
CA SER A 86 -4.78 -5.35 -19.75
C SER A 86 -3.74 -6.09 -20.62
N ASN A 87 -2.50 -6.26 -20.13
CA ASN A 87 -1.42 -6.98 -20.83
C ASN A 87 -1.25 -8.37 -20.22
#